data_AF-A0A9P0M4V0-F1
#
_entry.id   AF-A0A9P0M4V0-F1
#
_cell.length_a   1.000
_cell.length_b   1.000
_cell.length_c   1.000
_cell.angle_alpha   90.00
_cell.angle_beta   90.00
_cell.angle_gamma   90.00
#
_symmetry.space_group_name_H-M   'P 1'
#
loop_
_entity.id
_entity.type
_entity.pdbx_description
1 polymer ?
#
loop_
_entity_poly.entity_id
_entity_poly.type
_entity_poly.pdbx_seq_one_letter_code
_entity_poly.pdbx_strand_id
1 'polypeptide(L)'
;MNGDITVWSVPEKLVSGQNWKPQILCRYATGLERIVTLHWHQTSEFGGGLCFADVSGRMKVVHITNLNKPVANVDNETIFWNEPDKVAIDKITVMEHDSYTFILAVKQRIILIFGLDKNGDVFGQKACYVDDVYITGLHHTGNTIYVLTLPGIFTELTLTVQDEKIKVTDKKISLKFDMKKYRTHGCFFSKNFAFFGLLCQQWAQDGSRVRAIEAEVIVFQNLEMKLIDSLWNNPSESLRDYWDCLEVLRITCIREKRFPWLGISPDLNYDKLSIYHLKLLRQLAKLSEMVFNFVPVVKNYDIKPFILTHYLLQIKLVVQRLKRLLAQKDLSVYQMRSIDVQNFFLKEMIAKNILAKSNVGKTFIDDIRSVMEVANEMRYPDTMQCIWCGEKILGPTCLPPHADARCCFSMMPILVVPSFKCPYCSSLAHPQETQEPVPCPYCDVSMDRIPVDTEKYENEAKKLHLHWDGEVKSPCYSDCLREEISCEDIEENSREYVVCSDSEDDEECTKLRTLYERFGHLNLEEILKMDMSEDSIEREDGEASKRMKLENDDTDIE
;
A
#
# COMPACT_ATOMS: atom_id res chain seq x y z
N MET A 1 29.12 -11.66 -30.07
CA MET A 1 29.19 -10.67 -28.98
C MET A 1 30.37 -11.03 -28.11
N ASN A 2 31.25 -10.07 -27.79
CA ASN A 2 32.59 -10.32 -27.21
C ASN A 2 32.61 -10.49 -25.68
N GLY A 3 31.48 -10.84 -25.06
CA GLY A 3 31.41 -11.06 -23.61
C GLY A 3 31.53 -9.80 -22.73
N ASP A 4 31.59 -8.61 -23.31
CA ASP A 4 31.73 -7.36 -22.55
C ASP A 4 30.48 -7.03 -21.72
N ILE A 5 30.70 -6.45 -20.53
CA ILE A 5 29.66 -5.94 -19.65
C ILE A 5 29.78 -4.42 -19.58
N THR A 6 28.66 -3.70 -19.68
CA THR A 6 28.61 -2.24 -19.59
C THR A 6 27.73 -1.81 -18.42
N VAL A 7 28.26 -0.93 -17.57
CA VAL A 7 27.54 -0.35 -16.43
C VAL A 7 27.03 1.04 -16.82
N TRP A 8 25.76 1.30 -16.56
CA TRP A 8 25.09 2.55 -16.90
C TRP A 8 24.57 3.23 -15.64
N SER A 9 24.68 4.55 -15.59
CA SER A 9 23.95 5.40 -14.67
C SER A 9 22.68 5.89 -15.34
N VAL A 10 21.55 5.64 -14.68
CA VAL A 10 20.23 6.12 -15.07
C VAL A 10 19.74 7.04 -13.94
N PRO A 11 19.49 8.33 -14.22
CA PRO A 11 19.01 9.24 -13.20
C PRO A 11 17.63 8.81 -12.70
N GLU A 12 17.45 8.81 -11.37
CA GLU A 12 16.26 8.32 -10.66
C GLU A 12 14.97 9.07 -11.03
N LYS A 13 15.07 10.29 -11.60
CA LYS A 13 13.92 11.15 -11.86
C LYS A 13 13.75 11.47 -13.34
N LEU A 14 12.72 10.86 -13.92
CA LEU A 14 11.98 11.38 -15.06
C LEU A 14 11.26 12.66 -14.61
N VAL A 15 11.94 13.80 -14.61
CA VAL A 15 11.21 15.08 -14.65
C VAL A 15 10.64 15.18 -16.06
N SER A 16 9.31 15.11 -16.18
CA SER A 16 8.58 15.34 -17.43
C SER A 16 9.16 16.58 -18.14
N GLY A 17 9.60 16.42 -19.39
CA GLY A 17 10.15 17.50 -20.23
C GLY A 17 11.69 17.62 -20.29
N GLN A 18 12.47 16.87 -19.50
CA GLN A 18 13.93 16.83 -19.66
C GLN A 18 14.39 15.67 -20.56
N ASN A 19 15.14 16.01 -21.62
CA ASN A 19 15.88 15.04 -22.45
C ASN A 19 17.05 14.45 -21.64
N TRP A 20 16.82 13.33 -20.97
CA TRP A 20 17.87 12.60 -20.28
C TRP A 20 18.54 11.57 -21.20
N LYS A 21 19.82 11.30 -20.96
CA LYS A 21 20.59 10.25 -21.65
C LYS A 21 21.29 9.39 -20.61
N PRO A 22 21.17 8.05 -20.67
CA PRO A 22 21.98 7.17 -19.84
C PRO A 22 23.47 7.48 -20.00
N GLN A 23 24.21 7.51 -18.89
CA GLN A 23 25.66 7.69 -18.92
C GLN A 23 26.36 6.34 -18.72
N ILE A 24 27.31 6.01 -19.60
CA ILE A 24 28.17 4.84 -19.38
C ILE A 24 29.15 5.18 -18.25
N LEU A 25 29.15 4.37 -17.19
CA LEU A 25 30.09 4.49 -16.08
C LEU A 25 31.38 3.73 -16.36
N CYS A 26 31.27 2.51 -16.90
CA CYS A 26 32.42 1.71 -17.31
C CYS A 26 32.02 0.60 -18.30
N ARG A 27 33.03 0.03 -18.97
CA ARG A 27 32.92 -1.20 -19.77
C ARG A 27 34.00 -2.16 -19.34
N TYR A 28 33.61 -3.39 -19.05
CA TYR A 28 34.47 -4.45 -18.56
C TYR A 28 34.58 -5.57 -19.60
N ALA A 29 35.81 -5.87 -20.03
CA ALA A 29 36.10 -6.99 -20.94
C ALA A 29 36.32 -8.27 -20.12
N THR A 30 35.34 -9.16 -20.10
CA THR A 30 35.32 -10.33 -19.21
C THR A 30 36.29 -11.45 -19.60
N GLY A 31 36.75 -11.45 -20.86
CA GLY A 31 37.49 -12.56 -21.46
C GLY A 31 36.66 -13.84 -21.66
N LEU A 32 35.35 -13.78 -21.44
CA LEU A 32 34.41 -14.88 -21.68
C LEU A 32 33.78 -14.78 -23.07
N GLU A 33 33.04 -15.83 -23.46
CA GLU A 33 32.21 -15.82 -24.67
C GLU A 33 30.95 -14.95 -24.45
N ARG A 34 29.86 -15.23 -25.16
CA ARG A 34 28.59 -14.55 -24.96
C ARG A 34 28.09 -14.77 -23.52
N ILE A 35 28.03 -13.70 -22.73
CA ILE A 35 27.37 -13.69 -21.42
C ILE A 35 25.88 -13.97 -21.60
N VAL A 36 25.37 -14.95 -20.86
CA VAL A 36 23.96 -15.38 -20.91
C VAL A 36 23.21 -15.03 -19.63
N THR A 37 23.92 -14.88 -18.50
CA THR A 37 23.32 -14.63 -17.18
C THR A 37 24.15 -13.64 -16.39
N LEU A 38 23.48 -12.69 -15.75
CA LEU A 38 24.03 -11.64 -14.91
C LEU A 38 23.19 -11.56 -13.62
N HIS A 39 23.85 -11.38 -12.48
CA HIS A 39 23.18 -11.15 -11.21
C HIS A 39 23.97 -10.15 -10.37
N TRP A 40 23.29 -9.08 -9.95
CA TRP A 40 23.86 -8.05 -9.09
C TRP A 40 23.49 -8.30 -7.64
N HIS A 41 24.49 -8.32 -6.76
CA HIS A 41 24.33 -8.37 -5.30
C HIS A 41 24.89 -7.10 -4.68
N GLN A 42 24.04 -6.30 -4.04
CA GLN A 42 24.48 -5.06 -3.41
C GLN A 42 25.17 -5.36 -2.07
N THR A 43 26.41 -4.92 -1.92
CA THR A 43 27.19 -5.08 -0.67
C THR A 43 27.45 -3.76 0.05
N SER A 44 27.25 -2.63 -0.63
CA SER A 44 27.34 -1.27 -0.07
C SER A 44 26.43 -0.30 -0.80
N GLU A 45 26.29 0.93 -0.31
CA GLU A 45 25.44 1.97 -0.92
C GLU A 45 25.82 2.25 -2.39
N PHE A 46 27.12 2.23 -2.71
CA PHE A 46 27.66 2.57 -4.04
C PHE A 46 28.52 1.46 -4.64
N GLY A 47 28.29 0.21 -4.24
CA GLY A 47 29.03 -0.94 -4.73
C GLY A 47 28.41 -2.29 -4.40
N GLY A 48 28.93 -3.32 -5.05
CA GLY A 48 28.36 -4.67 -5.02
C GLY A 48 29.15 -5.68 -5.84
N GLY A 49 28.77 -6.95 -5.70
CA GLY A 49 29.29 -8.04 -6.50
C GLY A 49 28.43 -8.31 -7.73
N LEU A 50 29.05 -8.35 -8.91
CA LEU A 50 28.40 -8.78 -10.14
C LEU A 50 28.82 -10.21 -10.47
N CYS A 51 27.89 -11.14 -10.34
CA CYS A 51 28.06 -12.52 -10.77
C CYS A 51 27.62 -12.66 -12.23
N PHE A 52 28.39 -13.35 -13.05
CA PHE A 52 28.06 -13.55 -14.45
C PHE A 52 28.58 -14.86 -15.02
N ALA A 53 27.89 -15.36 -16.04
CA ALA A 53 28.24 -16.60 -16.71
C ALA A 53 28.05 -16.53 -18.22
N ASP A 54 28.87 -17.28 -18.94
CA ASP A 54 28.81 -17.39 -20.40
C ASP A 54 28.07 -18.63 -20.90
N VAL A 55 27.85 -18.67 -22.21
CA VAL A 55 27.20 -19.80 -22.90
C VAL A 55 27.98 -21.12 -22.76
N SER A 56 29.29 -21.06 -22.46
CA SER A 56 30.13 -22.24 -22.24
C SER A 56 30.01 -22.80 -20.82
N GLY A 57 29.28 -22.11 -19.92
CA GLY A 57 29.07 -22.50 -18.53
C GLY A 57 30.12 -21.99 -17.56
N ARG A 58 31.03 -21.10 -18.00
CA ARG A 58 32.05 -20.50 -17.12
C ARG A 58 31.44 -19.38 -16.31
N MET A 59 31.82 -19.29 -15.04
CA MET A 59 31.26 -18.36 -14.06
C MET A 59 32.35 -17.56 -13.36
N LYS A 60 32.14 -16.25 -13.30
CA LYS A 60 33.01 -15.30 -12.63
C LYS A 60 32.19 -14.34 -11.77
N VAL A 61 32.86 -13.74 -10.81
CA VAL A 61 32.35 -12.64 -10.00
C VAL A 61 33.35 -11.51 -10.04
N VAL A 62 32.88 -10.29 -10.19
CA VAL A 62 33.70 -9.08 -10.06
C VAL A 62 33.06 -8.15 -9.05
N HIS A 63 33.88 -7.37 -8.36
CA HIS A 63 33.42 -6.33 -7.48
C HIS A 63 33.36 -4.99 -8.23
N ILE A 64 32.26 -4.26 -8.07
CA ILE A 64 32.04 -2.97 -8.71
C ILE A 64 31.81 -1.91 -7.63
N THR A 65 32.57 -0.81 -7.70
CA THR A 65 32.49 0.30 -6.74
C THR A 65 32.38 1.65 -7.45
N ASN A 66 32.18 2.71 -6.65
CA ASN A 66 32.08 4.09 -7.12
C ASN A 66 30.89 4.33 -8.06
N LEU A 67 29.76 3.67 -7.82
CA LEU A 67 28.55 3.82 -8.65
C LEU A 67 27.93 5.23 -8.58
N ASN A 68 28.29 6.04 -7.59
CA ASN A 68 27.92 7.45 -7.50
C ASN A 68 28.86 8.41 -8.23
N LYS A 69 29.95 7.93 -8.83
CA LYS A 69 30.93 8.76 -9.54
C LYS A 69 30.73 8.67 -11.06
N PRO A 70 31.30 9.59 -11.85
CA PRO A 70 31.23 9.54 -13.31
C PRO A 70 31.85 8.29 -13.94
N VAL A 71 32.73 7.60 -13.21
CA VAL A 71 33.40 6.36 -13.62
C VAL A 71 33.32 5.36 -12.48
N ALA A 72 32.83 4.16 -12.77
CA ALA A 72 32.80 3.04 -11.84
C ALA A 72 34.08 2.20 -11.95
N ASN A 73 34.54 1.63 -10.85
CA ASN A 73 35.70 0.74 -10.81
C ASN A 73 35.24 -0.71 -10.80
N VAL A 74 35.94 -1.56 -11.55
CA VAL A 74 35.76 -3.01 -11.53
C VAL A 74 37.06 -3.63 -11.05
N ASP A 75 37.02 -4.37 -9.94
CA ASP A 75 38.18 -5.00 -9.31
C ASP A 75 37.84 -6.41 -8.78
N ASN A 76 38.86 -7.10 -8.25
CA ASN A 76 38.74 -8.38 -7.55
C ASN A 76 37.93 -9.44 -8.32
N GLU A 77 38.42 -9.81 -9.53
CA GLU A 77 37.82 -10.90 -10.29
C GLU A 77 38.13 -12.25 -9.64
N THR A 78 37.07 -12.99 -9.28
CA THR A 78 37.14 -14.35 -8.76
C THR A 78 36.46 -15.31 -9.73
N ILE A 79 37.13 -16.41 -10.04
CA ILE A 79 36.62 -17.46 -10.93
C ILE A 79 36.01 -18.57 -10.08
N PHE A 80 34.69 -18.79 -10.23
CA PHE A 80 33.96 -19.84 -9.50
C PHE A 80 33.84 -21.13 -10.30
N TRP A 81 33.77 -21.02 -11.63
CA TRP A 81 33.72 -22.18 -12.52
C TRP A 81 34.44 -21.87 -13.83
N ASN A 82 35.60 -22.48 -14.07
CA ASN A 82 36.42 -22.18 -15.26
C ASN A 82 36.27 -23.21 -16.38
N GLU A 83 35.76 -24.41 -16.08
CA GLU A 83 35.72 -25.51 -17.05
C GLU A 83 34.55 -25.33 -18.04
N PRO A 84 34.83 -25.24 -19.35
CA PRO A 84 33.81 -25.09 -20.37
C PRO A 84 33.17 -26.45 -20.68
N ASP A 85 32.09 -26.78 -19.98
CA ASP A 85 31.31 -28.00 -20.23
C ASP A 85 30.17 -27.80 -21.24
N LYS A 86 30.06 -26.58 -21.82
CA LYS A 86 29.06 -26.19 -22.83
C LYS A 86 27.62 -26.27 -22.32
N VAL A 87 27.43 -26.29 -21.01
CA VAL A 87 26.13 -26.17 -20.39
C VAL A 87 26.04 -24.78 -19.77
N ALA A 88 25.18 -23.94 -20.33
CA ALA A 88 24.96 -22.58 -19.84
C ALA A 88 24.43 -22.59 -18.40
N ILE A 89 24.76 -21.54 -17.66
CA ILE A 89 24.15 -21.26 -16.35
C ILE A 89 22.89 -20.43 -16.60
N ASP A 90 21.74 -21.00 -16.27
CA ASP A 90 20.43 -20.42 -16.59
C ASP A 90 20.05 -19.29 -15.61
N LYS A 91 20.51 -19.39 -14.35
CA LYS A 91 20.20 -18.41 -13.30
C LYS A 91 21.32 -18.35 -12.27
N ILE A 92 21.60 -17.15 -11.77
CA ILE A 92 22.46 -16.92 -10.61
C ILE A 92 21.67 -16.14 -9.57
N THR A 93 21.83 -16.47 -8.30
CA THR A 93 21.33 -15.66 -7.19
C THR A 93 22.27 -15.79 -5.99
N VAL A 94 22.27 -14.76 -5.14
CA VAL A 94 23.06 -14.72 -3.91
C VAL A 94 22.12 -14.75 -2.71
N MET A 95 22.48 -15.52 -1.69
CA MET A 95 21.76 -15.58 -0.42
C MET A 95 22.74 -15.43 0.74
N GLU A 96 22.29 -14.83 1.84
CA GLU A 96 23.09 -14.63 3.05
C GLU A 96 22.42 -15.33 4.22
N HIS A 97 23.19 -16.13 4.97
CA HIS A 97 22.70 -16.85 6.13
C HIS A 97 23.85 -17.16 7.11
N ASP A 98 23.62 -16.95 8.42
CA ASP A 98 24.58 -17.21 9.50
C ASP A 98 25.98 -16.61 9.26
N SER A 99 26.04 -15.38 8.73
CA SER A 99 27.29 -14.68 8.36
C SER A 99 28.08 -15.29 7.20
N TYR A 100 27.48 -16.24 6.47
CA TYR A 100 28.02 -16.77 5.21
C TYR A 100 27.23 -16.22 4.03
N THR A 101 27.92 -16.07 2.91
CA THR A 101 27.30 -15.75 1.62
C THR A 101 27.32 -17.00 0.77
N PHE A 102 26.19 -17.35 0.16
CA PHE A 102 26.09 -18.46 -0.78
C PHE A 102 25.71 -17.95 -2.16
N ILE A 103 26.46 -18.38 -3.17
CA ILE A 103 26.12 -18.14 -4.57
C ILE A 103 25.50 -19.41 -5.12
N LEU A 104 24.25 -19.29 -5.60
CA LEU A 104 23.50 -20.37 -6.21
C LEU A 104 23.51 -20.18 -7.73
N ALA A 105 23.98 -21.17 -8.47
CA ALA A 105 23.96 -21.20 -9.92
C ALA A 105 23.14 -22.39 -10.43
N VAL A 106 22.13 -22.12 -11.25
CA VAL A 106 21.29 -23.14 -11.88
C VAL A 106 21.91 -23.52 -13.21
N LYS A 107 22.13 -24.82 -13.38
CA LYS A 107 22.71 -25.41 -14.57
C LYS A 107 21.82 -26.56 -15.02
N GLN A 108 20.81 -26.26 -15.83
CA GLN A 108 19.73 -27.17 -16.20
C GLN A 108 19.01 -27.77 -14.97
N ARG A 109 19.37 -29.01 -14.59
CA ARG A 109 18.76 -29.78 -13.49
C ARG A 109 19.57 -29.77 -12.20
N ILE A 110 20.72 -29.09 -12.22
CA ILE A 110 21.69 -29.05 -11.11
C ILE A 110 21.70 -27.64 -10.53
N ILE A 111 21.73 -27.56 -9.20
CA ILE A 111 22.05 -26.34 -8.48
C ILE A 111 23.48 -26.49 -7.97
N LEU A 112 24.35 -25.59 -8.39
CA LEU A 112 25.69 -25.42 -7.83
C LEU A 112 25.60 -24.38 -6.72
N ILE A 113 26.12 -24.72 -5.55
CA ILE A 113 26.11 -23.90 -4.36
C ILE A 113 27.56 -23.65 -3.97
N PHE A 114 27.98 -22.39 -4.00
CA PHE A 114 29.31 -21.97 -3.55
C PHE A 114 29.17 -21.19 -2.25
N GLY A 115 29.88 -21.60 -1.21
CA GLY A 115 29.88 -20.95 0.09
C GLY A 115 31.10 -20.05 0.23
N LEU A 116 30.88 -18.80 0.62
CA LEU A 116 31.89 -17.82 0.95
C LEU A 116 31.83 -17.49 2.43
N ASP A 117 33.00 -17.35 3.04
CA ASP A 117 33.12 -16.85 4.40
C ASP A 117 32.97 -15.32 4.46
N LYS A 118 33.04 -14.75 5.66
CA LYS A 118 32.96 -13.30 5.89
C LYS A 118 34.07 -12.48 5.23
N ASN A 119 35.19 -13.11 4.83
CA ASN A 119 36.29 -12.47 4.14
C ASN A 119 36.12 -12.53 2.62
N GLY A 120 35.12 -13.26 2.13
CA GLY A 120 34.90 -13.52 0.71
C GLY A 120 35.68 -14.73 0.19
N ASP A 121 36.31 -15.51 1.06
CA ASP A 121 37.04 -16.72 0.67
C ASP A 121 36.08 -17.89 0.49
N VAL A 122 36.28 -18.66 -0.58
CA VAL A 122 35.44 -19.83 -0.88
C VAL A 122 35.83 -20.99 0.04
N PHE A 123 34.94 -21.36 0.97
CA PHE A 123 35.19 -22.47 1.90
C PHE A 123 34.64 -23.81 1.38
N GLY A 124 33.65 -23.78 0.47
CA GLY A 124 33.03 -25.02 0.01
C GLY A 124 32.19 -24.87 -1.25
N GLN A 125 31.99 -26.00 -1.93
CA GLN A 125 31.09 -26.13 -3.07
C GLN A 125 30.24 -27.40 -2.95
N LYS A 126 29.00 -27.34 -3.42
CA LYS A 126 28.07 -28.48 -3.45
C LYS A 126 27.23 -28.46 -4.72
N ALA A 127 27.11 -29.60 -5.37
CA ALA A 127 26.15 -29.82 -6.45
C ALA A 127 24.94 -30.59 -5.91
N CYS A 128 23.74 -30.10 -6.21
CA CYS A 128 22.46 -30.70 -5.84
C CYS A 128 21.66 -31.01 -7.11
N TYR A 129 21.24 -32.26 -7.26
CA TYR A 129 20.39 -32.71 -8.37
C TYR A 129 18.94 -32.65 -7.93
N VAL A 130 18.08 -31.99 -8.72
CA VAL A 130 16.65 -31.88 -8.41
C VAL A 130 15.85 -32.70 -9.43
N ASP A 131 15.53 -33.93 -9.04
CA ASP A 131 14.66 -34.86 -9.77
C ASP A 131 14.96 -35.10 -11.26
N ASP A 132 16.24 -34.96 -11.65
CA ASP A 132 16.74 -35.19 -13.02
C ASP A 132 16.10 -34.34 -14.14
N VAL A 133 15.28 -33.34 -13.83
CA VAL A 133 14.57 -32.51 -14.79
C VAL A 133 14.97 -31.03 -14.69
N TYR A 134 14.85 -30.31 -15.80
CA TYR A 134 15.20 -28.89 -15.92
C TYR A 134 14.51 -28.02 -14.86
N ILE A 135 15.28 -27.15 -14.20
CA ILE A 135 14.82 -26.20 -13.18
C ILE A 135 14.29 -24.96 -13.87
N THR A 136 13.06 -24.58 -13.54
CA THR A 136 12.35 -23.43 -14.12
C THR A 136 12.17 -22.31 -13.10
N GLY A 137 12.21 -22.61 -11.81
CA GLY A 137 12.09 -21.62 -10.74
C GLY A 137 13.11 -21.84 -9.63
N LEU A 138 13.62 -20.73 -9.10
CA LEU A 138 14.51 -20.70 -7.95
C LEU A 138 14.21 -19.47 -7.11
N HIS A 139 13.97 -19.68 -5.81
CA HIS A 139 13.79 -18.62 -4.82
C HIS A 139 14.47 -19.05 -3.51
N HIS A 140 14.84 -18.11 -2.65
CA HIS A 140 15.46 -18.44 -1.37
C HIS A 140 15.00 -17.46 -0.28
N THR A 141 15.03 -17.93 0.96
CA THR A 141 14.76 -17.13 2.17
C THR A 141 15.44 -17.78 3.37
N GLY A 142 16.18 -16.99 4.15
CA GLY A 142 17.00 -17.53 5.24
C GLY A 142 17.94 -18.62 4.73
N ASN A 143 17.84 -19.83 5.28
CA ASN A 143 18.62 -21.00 4.85
C ASN A 143 17.88 -21.94 3.89
N THR A 144 16.71 -21.54 3.40
CA THR A 144 15.84 -22.38 2.57
C THR A 144 15.87 -21.93 1.12
N ILE A 145 16.00 -22.88 0.21
CA ILE A 145 15.92 -22.69 -1.23
C ILE A 145 14.69 -23.44 -1.75
N TYR A 146 13.82 -22.74 -2.46
CA TYR A 146 12.70 -23.32 -3.18
C TYR A 146 13.05 -23.50 -4.64
N VAL A 147 12.85 -24.71 -5.14
CA VAL A 147 13.18 -25.12 -6.50
C VAL A 147 11.92 -25.63 -7.18
N LEU A 148 11.66 -25.12 -8.38
CA LEU A 148 10.60 -25.61 -9.24
C LEU A 148 11.22 -26.23 -10.49
N THR A 149 10.76 -27.42 -10.85
CA THR A 149 11.16 -28.10 -12.09
C THR A 149 10.08 -27.97 -13.16
N LEU A 150 10.45 -28.17 -14.43
CA LEU A 150 9.57 -28.14 -15.60
C LEU A 150 8.24 -28.91 -15.46
N PRO A 151 8.19 -30.14 -14.89
CA PRO A 151 6.93 -30.87 -14.67
C PRO A 151 6.15 -30.41 -13.43
N GLY A 152 6.58 -29.34 -12.76
CA GLY A 152 5.91 -28.79 -11.60
C GLY A 152 6.26 -29.47 -10.27
N ILE A 153 7.37 -30.21 -10.19
CA ILE A 153 7.85 -30.70 -8.89
C ILE A 153 8.46 -29.52 -8.14
N PHE A 154 7.93 -29.26 -6.96
CA PHE A 154 8.31 -28.16 -6.10
C PHE A 154 9.02 -28.72 -4.87
N THR A 155 10.28 -28.34 -4.69
CA THR A 155 11.18 -28.91 -3.69
C THR A 155 11.75 -27.80 -2.83
N GLU A 156 11.71 -28.01 -1.52
CA GLU A 156 12.40 -27.23 -0.51
C GLU A 156 13.76 -27.86 -0.25
N LEU A 157 14.83 -27.09 -0.33
CA LEU A 157 16.17 -27.47 0.06
C LEU A 157 16.58 -26.65 1.28
N THR A 158 16.96 -27.29 2.36
CA THR A 158 17.46 -26.62 3.57
C THR A 158 18.98 -26.71 3.62
N LEU A 159 19.62 -25.55 3.70
CA LEU A 159 21.07 -25.40 3.81
C LEU A 159 21.49 -25.39 5.27
N THR A 160 22.60 -26.08 5.55
CA THR A 160 23.31 -26.01 6.82
C THR A 160 24.81 -26.05 6.57
N VAL A 161 25.59 -25.37 7.42
CA VAL A 161 27.06 -25.45 7.40
C VAL A 161 27.51 -26.25 8.62
N GLN A 162 28.27 -27.32 8.38
CA GLN A 162 28.86 -28.14 9.43
C GLN A 162 30.32 -28.45 9.05
N ASP A 163 31.26 -28.13 9.95
CA ASP A 163 32.70 -28.31 9.73
C ASP A 163 33.19 -27.70 8.41
N GLU A 164 32.81 -26.44 8.13
CA GLU A 164 33.12 -25.72 6.89
C GLU A 164 32.68 -26.48 5.62
N LYS A 165 31.62 -27.29 5.72
CA LYS A 165 31.03 -28.00 4.59
C LYS A 165 29.55 -27.68 4.47
N ILE A 166 29.13 -27.47 3.23
CA ILE A 166 27.74 -27.22 2.86
C ILE A 166 26.99 -28.55 2.87
N LYS A 167 25.97 -28.66 3.71
CA LYS A 167 25.02 -29.77 3.73
C LYS A 167 23.66 -29.29 3.27
N VAL A 168 22.99 -30.13 2.50
CA VAL A 168 21.67 -29.85 1.92
C VAL A 168 20.76 -31.03 2.20
N THR A 169 19.59 -30.77 2.77
CA THR A 169 18.49 -31.72 2.88
C THR A 169 17.35 -31.26 2.00
N ASP A 170 16.60 -32.19 1.42
CA ASP A 170 15.49 -31.88 0.53
C ASP A 170 14.14 -32.40 1.06
N LYS A 171 13.08 -31.67 0.72
CA LYS A 171 11.69 -32.02 1.02
C LYS A 171 10.81 -31.62 -0.15
N LYS A 172 10.05 -32.57 -0.70
CA LYS A 172 9.07 -32.29 -1.74
C LYS A 172 7.81 -31.66 -1.14
N ILE A 173 7.38 -30.54 -1.70
CA ILE A 173 6.16 -29.85 -1.31
C ILE A 173 5.04 -30.29 -2.24
N SER A 174 3.98 -30.86 -1.67
CA SER A 174 2.80 -31.26 -2.43
C SER A 174 1.94 -30.05 -2.78
N LEU A 175 1.84 -29.73 -4.07
CA LEU A 175 0.92 -28.72 -4.58
C LEU A 175 -0.48 -29.33 -4.73
N LYS A 176 -1.52 -28.65 -4.23
CA LYS A 176 -2.93 -29.06 -4.38
C LYS A 176 -3.47 -28.74 -5.78
N PHE A 177 -2.74 -29.13 -6.82
CA PHE A 177 -3.08 -28.89 -8.21
C PHE A 177 -2.46 -29.96 -9.11
N ASP A 178 -3.21 -30.42 -10.11
CA ASP A 178 -2.72 -31.45 -11.05
C ASP A 178 -1.74 -30.85 -12.07
N MET A 179 -0.46 -30.85 -11.71
CA MET A 179 0.62 -30.33 -12.57
C MET A 179 0.86 -31.17 -13.83
N LYS A 180 0.30 -32.37 -13.96
CA LYS A 180 0.58 -33.28 -15.09
C LYS A 180 0.23 -32.68 -16.45
N LYS A 181 -0.72 -31.74 -16.48
CA LYS A 181 -1.19 -31.07 -17.71
C LYS A 181 -0.39 -29.83 -18.06
N TYR A 182 0.56 -29.42 -17.22
CA TYR A 182 1.25 -28.15 -17.31
C TYR A 182 2.75 -28.32 -17.38
N ARG A 183 3.39 -27.48 -18.19
CA ARG A 183 4.81 -27.15 -18.09
C ARG A 183 4.95 -25.87 -17.30
N THR A 184 5.85 -25.84 -16.32
CA THR A 184 6.14 -24.62 -15.56
C THR A 184 7.22 -23.80 -16.27
N HIS A 185 7.18 -22.48 -16.07
CA HIS A 185 8.17 -21.55 -16.60
C HIS A 185 8.84 -20.71 -15.50
N GLY A 186 8.30 -20.77 -14.29
CA GLY A 186 8.89 -20.10 -13.14
C GLY A 186 7.93 -20.03 -11.96
N CYS A 187 8.44 -19.48 -10.88
CA CYS A 187 7.65 -19.18 -9.69
C CYS A 187 8.06 -17.86 -9.07
N PHE A 188 7.16 -17.30 -8.26
CA PHE A 188 7.39 -16.11 -7.47
C PHE A 188 6.71 -16.23 -6.11
N PHE A 189 7.23 -15.50 -5.14
CA PHE A 189 6.69 -15.43 -3.79
C PHE A 189 6.34 -13.99 -3.49
N SER A 190 5.26 -13.82 -2.74
CA SER A 190 4.97 -12.55 -2.07
C SER A 190 6.00 -12.26 -0.98
N LYS A 191 6.13 -10.99 -0.60
CA LYS A 191 7.18 -10.51 0.32
C LYS A 191 7.12 -11.19 1.69
N ASN A 192 5.92 -11.41 2.22
CA ASN A 192 5.69 -12.08 3.50
C ASN A 192 5.35 -13.57 3.35
N PHE A 193 5.55 -14.16 2.16
CA PHE A 193 5.19 -15.54 1.87
C PHE A 193 3.69 -15.85 2.13
N ALA A 194 2.82 -14.84 2.04
CA ALA A 194 1.37 -14.99 2.18
C ALA A 194 0.78 -15.80 1.01
N PHE A 195 1.34 -15.64 -0.18
CA PHE A 195 1.07 -16.46 -1.35
C PHE A 195 2.33 -16.78 -2.17
N PHE A 196 2.20 -17.81 -2.98
CA PHE A 196 3.17 -18.31 -3.95
C PHE A 196 2.49 -18.44 -5.33
N GLY A 197 3.13 -17.94 -6.38
CA GLY A 197 2.62 -18.01 -7.75
C GLY A 197 3.45 -18.92 -8.64
N LEU A 198 2.78 -19.69 -9.48
CA LEU A 198 3.37 -20.49 -10.55
C LEU A 198 3.01 -19.90 -11.90
N LEU A 199 4.03 -19.66 -12.73
CA LEU A 199 3.83 -19.40 -14.15
C LEU A 199 3.88 -20.73 -14.88
N CYS A 200 2.80 -21.10 -15.55
CA CYS A 200 2.70 -22.35 -16.26
C CYS A 200 1.98 -22.22 -17.58
N GLN A 201 2.05 -23.27 -18.39
CA GLN A 201 1.42 -23.35 -19.68
C GLN A 201 0.98 -24.79 -19.89
N GLN A 202 -0.19 -25.01 -20.48
CA GLN A 202 -0.63 -26.37 -20.79
C GLN A 202 0.33 -27.03 -21.79
N TRP A 203 0.60 -28.34 -21.62
CA TRP A 203 1.32 -29.10 -22.63
C TRP A 203 0.52 -29.06 -23.93
N ALA A 204 1.19 -28.79 -25.05
CA ALA A 204 0.55 -28.87 -26.36
C ALA A 204 0.04 -30.31 -26.55
N GLN A 205 -1.28 -30.48 -26.64
CA GLN A 205 -1.84 -31.77 -27.02
C GLN A 205 -1.65 -31.94 -28.52
N ASP A 206 -0.98 -33.03 -28.91
CA ASP A 206 -0.80 -33.39 -30.31
C ASP A 206 -2.14 -33.40 -31.05
N GLY A 207 -2.23 -32.65 -32.15
CA GLY A 207 -3.30 -32.80 -33.15
C GLY A 207 -4.47 -31.81 -33.09
N SER A 208 -4.54 -30.87 -32.14
CA SER A 208 -5.54 -29.79 -32.19
C SER A 208 -4.89 -28.47 -32.62
N ARG A 209 -5.60 -27.72 -33.50
CA ARG A 209 -5.18 -26.41 -34.05
C ARG A 209 -4.46 -25.59 -32.99
N VAL A 210 -3.35 -24.95 -33.39
CA VAL A 210 -2.57 -23.96 -32.62
C VAL A 210 -3.51 -22.86 -32.11
N ARG A 211 -4.25 -23.13 -31.03
CA ARG A 211 -4.81 -22.09 -30.18
C ARG A 211 -3.60 -21.50 -29.49
N ALA A 212 -3.56 -20.17 -29.39
CA ALA A 212 -2.59 -19.50 -28.55
C ALA A 212 -2.66 -20.16 -27.17
N ILE A 213 -1.63 -20.92 -26.81
CA ILE A 213 -1.57 -21.57 -25.51
C ILE A 213 -1.19 -20.46 -24.55
N GLU A 214 -2.19 -19.89 -23.88
CA GLU A 214 -2.02 -18.78 -22.96
C GLU A 214 -1.15 -19.21 -21.77
N ALA A 215 -0.32 -18.29 -21.28
CA ALA A 215 0.40 -18.49 -20.04
C ALA A 215 -0.58 -18.30 -18.88
N GLU A 216 -0.63 -19.27 -17.98
CA GLU A 216 -1.48 -19.25 -16.79
C GLU A 216 -0.63 -18.91 -15.56
N VAL A 217 -1.20 -18.09 -14.67
CA VAL A 217 -0.62 -17.82 -13.35
C VAL A 217 -1.50 -18.47 -12.30
N ILE A 218 -0.99 -19.51 -11.65
CA ILE A 218 -1.69 -20.22 -10.57
C ILE A 218 -1.16 -19.70 -9.24
N VAL A 219 -2.05 -19.18 -8.39
CA VAL A 219 -1.68 -18.61 -7.09
C VAL A 219 -2.13 -19.55 -5.97
N PHE A 220 -1.21 -19.87 -5.08
CA PHE A 220 -1.41 -20.69 -3.89
C PHE A 220 -1.28 -19.83 -2.64
N GLN A 221 -2.25 -19.97 -1.73
CA GLN A 221 -2.20 -19.37 -0.41
C GLN A 221 -1.33 -20.20 0.54
N ASN A 222 -0.54 -19.55 1.38
CA ASN A 222 0.12 -20.19 2.50
C ASN A 222 -0.89 -20.40 3.65
N LEU A 223 -1.29 -21.65 3.87
CA LEU A 223 -2.27 -22.01 4.90
C LEU A 223 -1.68 -22.07 6.32
N GLU A 224 -0.35 -22.13 6.45
CA GLU A 224 0.32 -22.13 7.75
C GLU A 224 0.44 -20.71 8.32
N MET A 225 0.28 -19.69 7.48
CA MET A 225 0.36 -18.29 7.88
C MET A 225 -0.93 -17.84 8.58
N LYS A 226 -0.79 -17.43 9.85
CA LYS A 226 -1.85 -16.73 10.58
C LYS A 226 -1.86 -15.26 10.18
N LEU A 227 -2.61 -14.93 9.12
CA LEU A 227 -2.61 -13.60 8.50
C LEU A 227 -2.94 -12.47 9.49
N ILE A 228 -3.99 -12.63 10.29
CA ILE A 228 -4.41 -11.62 11.27
C ILE A 228 -3.37 -11.45 12.38
N ASP A 229 -2.84 -12.53 12.92
CA ASP A 229 -1.79 -12.45 13.95
C ASP A 229 -0.53 -11.77 13.41
N SER A 230 -0.17 -12.04 12.15
CA SER A 230 0.98 -11.44 11.48
C SER A 230 0.80 -9.94 11.24
N LEU A 231 -0.42 -9.54 10.84
CA LEU A 231 -0.78 -8.12 10.68
C LEU A 231 -0.86 -7.42 12.04
N TRP A 232 -1.50 -8.02 13.03
CA TRP A 232 -1.72 -7.38 14.33
C TRP A 232 -0.42 -7.20 15.13
N ASN A 233 0.46 -8.21 15.12
CA ASN A 233 1.72 -8.20 15.88
C ASN A 233 2.94 -7.80 15.03
N ASN A 234 2.73 -7.00 13.99
CA ASN A 234 3.79 -6.56 13.10
C ASN A 234 4.80 -5.64 13.83
N PRO A 235 6.08 -6.05 13.96
CA PRO A 235 7.08 -5.30 14.73
C PRO A 235 7.49 -3.97 14.07
N SER A 236 7.26 -3.81 12.76
CA SER A 236 7.59 -2.56 12.05
C SER A 236 6.60 -1.43 12.30
N GLU A 237 5.43 -1.74 12.88
CA GLU A 237 4.30 -0.82 13.02
C GLU A 237 3.95 -0.07 11.71
N SER A 238 4.16 -0.71 10.55
CA SER A 238 3.89 -0.15 9.23
C SER A 238 3.20 -1.14 8.31
N LEU A 239 2.18 -0.68 7.57
CA LEU A 239 1.50 -1.51 6.56
C LEU A 239 2.25 -1.60 5.23
N ARG A 240 3.33 -0.84 5.05
CA ARG A 240 4.05 -0.68 3.76
C ARG A 240 4.37 -2.01 3.09
N ASP A 241 4.76 -2.98 3.89
CA ASP A 241 5.28 -4.26 3.41
C ASP A 241 4.29 -5.41 3.53
N TYR A 242 3.06 -5.18 4.01
CA TYR A 242 2.08 -6.23 4.36
C TYR A 242 0.82 -6.24 3.47
N TRP A 243 0.89 -5.59 2.30
CA TRP A 243 -0.24 -5.53 1.36
C TRP A 243 -0.59 -6.88 0.74
N ASP A 244 0.39 -7.76 0.58
CA ASP A 244 0.17 -9.16 0.20
C ASP A 244 -0.67 -9.91 1.24
N CYS A 245 -0.43 -9.71 2.54
CA CYS A 245 -1.23 -10.30 3.61
C CYS A 245 -2.69 -9.80 3.59
N LEU A 246 -2.90 -8.51 3.37
CA LEU A 246 -4.25 -7.94 3.25
C LEU A 246 -5.01 -8.49 2.04
N GLU A 247 -4.33 -8.68 0.91
CA GLU A 247 -4.94 -9.23 -0.31
C GLU A 247 -5.28 -10.72 -0.15
N VAL A 248 -4.39 -11.51 0.43
CA VAL A 248 -4.68 -12.93 0.74
C VAL A 248 -5.82 -13.03 1.74
N LEU A 249 -5.88 -12.15 2.74
CA LEU A 249 -7.00 -12.07 3.67
C LEU A 249 -8.31 -11.79 2.94
N ARG A 250 -8.34 -10.80 2.02
CA ARG A 250 -9.51 -10.48 1.19
C ARG A 250 -10.01 -11.71 0.42
N ILE A 251 -9.12 -12.40 -0.29
CA ILE A 251 -9.45 -13.60 -1.06
C ILE A 251 -9.97 -14.72 -0.14
N THR A 252 -9.34 -14.90 1.02
CA THR A 252 -9.74 -15.90 2.02
C THR A 252 -11.15 -15.61 2.53
N CYS A 253 -11.44 -14.34 2.86
CA CYS A 253 -12.75 -13.88 3.32
C CYS A 253 -13.86 -14.12 2.29
N ILE A 254 -13.60 -13.83 1.01
CA ILE A 254 -14.56 -14.10 -0.08
C ILE A 254 -14.80 -15.61 -0.22
N ARG A 255 -13.73 -16.41 -0.26
CA ARG A 255 -13.81 -17.88 -0.43
C ARG A 255 -14.54 -18.55 0.73
N GLU A 256 -14.22 -18.15 1.95
CA GLU A 256 -14.75 -18.73 3.18
C GLU A 256 -16.04 -18.03 3.65
N LYS A 257 -16.53 -17.03 2.89
CA LYS A 257 -17.73 -16.25 3.18
C LYS A 257 -17.74 -15.72 4.61
N ARG A 258 -16.61 -15.12 5.02
CA ARG A 258 -16.39 -14.64 6.38
C ARG A 258 -15.76 -13.26 6.38
N PHE A 259 -15.90 -12.55 7.49
CA PHE A 259 -15.34 -11.22 7.65
C PHE A 259 -13.84 -11.20 8.00
N PRO A 260 -13.13 -10.11 7.66
CA PRO A 260 -11.68 -10.01 7.80
C PRO A 260 -11.22 -9.76 9.24
N TRP A 261 -12.09 -9.33 10.15
CA TRP A 261 -11.72 -9.06 11.55
C TRP A 261 -11.76 -10.29 12.46
N LEU A 262 -12.09 -11.47 11.94
CA LEU A 262 -12.09 -12.71 12.73
C LEU A 262 -10.68 -12.99 13.27
N GLY A 263 -10.56 -13.06 14.59
CA GLY A 263 -9.28 -13.18 15.30
C GLY A 263 -8.88 -11.90 16.04
N ILE A 264 -9.58 -10.79 15.82
CA ILE A 264 -9.47 -9.58 16.62
C ILE A 264 -10.47 -9.66 17.77
N SER A 265 -10.06 -9.24 18.96
CA SER A 265 -10.94 -9.19 20.13
C SER A 265 -12.12 -8.24 19.86
N PRO A 266 -13.37 -8.58 20.21
CA PRO A 266 -14.49 -7.65 20.10
C PRO A 266 -14.43 -6.51 21.13
N ASP A 267 -13.69 -6.71 22.23
CA ASP A 267 -13.57 -5.75 23.35
C ASP A 267 -12.38 -4.77 23.14
N LEU A 268 -12.15 -4.34 21.90
CA LEU A 268 -11.06 -3.42 21.59
C LEU A 268 -11.22 -2.09 22.34
N ASN A 269 -10.15 -1.70 23.03
CA ASN A 269 -10.05 -0.36 23.60
C ASN A 269 -9.44 0.61 22.58
N TYR A 270 -10.30 1.25 21.78
CA TYR A 270 -9.92 2.22 20.76
C TYR A 270 -9.14 3.43 21.31
N ASP A 271 -9.28 3.77 22.60
CA ASP A 271 -8.54 4.83 23.28
C ASP A 271 -7.03 4.58 23.29
N LYS A 272 -6.62 3.31 23.41
CA LYS A 272 -5.23 2.90 23.60
C LYS A 272 -4.54 2.38 22.33
N LEU A 273 -5.28 2.24 21.23
CA LEU A 273 -4.72 1.70 19.99
C LEU A 273 -3.68 2.64 19.40
N SER A 274 -2.55 2.10 18.96
CA SER A 274 -1.55 2.89 18.22
C SER A 274 -2.07 3.31 16.84
N ILE A 275 -1.41 4.29 16.22
CA ILE A 275 -1.75 4.74 14.85
C ILE A 275 -1.70 3.55 13.88
N TYR A 276 -0.73 2.65 14.05
CA TYR A 276 -0.64 1.42 13.26
C TYR A 276 -1.91 0.57 13.36
N HIS A 277 -2.37 0.28 14.58
CA HIS A 277 -3.58 -0.53 14.78
C HIS A 277 -4.83 0.15 14.20
N LEU A 278 -4.95 1.48 14.31
CA LEU A 278 -6.04 2.23 13.68
C LEU A 278 -5.96 2.19 12.14
N LYS A 279 -4.76 2.26 11.54
CA LYS A 279 -4.58 2.06 10.09
C LYS A 279 -5.02 0.65 9.68
N LEU A 280 -4.60 -0.38 10.43
CA LEU A 280 -4.98 -1.77 10.15
C LEU A 280 -6.50 -1.94 10.24
N LEU A 281 -7.13 -1.50 11.34
CA LEU A 281 -8.59 -1.56 11.51
C LEU A 281 -9.32 -0.81 10.40
N ARG A 282 -8.80 0.33 9.94
CA ARG A 282 -9.37 1.05 8.79
C ARG A 282 -9.33 0.20 7.52
N GLN A 283 -8.22 -0.50 7.26
CA GLN A 283 -8.14 -1.40 6.09
C GLN A 283 -9.07 -2.61 6.24
N LEU A 284 -9.16 -3.19 7.44
CA LEU A 284 -10.07 -4.30 7.71
C LEU A 284 -11.53 -3.87 7.52
N ALA A 285 -11.92 -2.69 8.02
CA ALA A 285 -13.25 -2.13 7.82
C ALA A 285 -13.56 -1.89 6.33
N LYS A 286 -12.58 -1.40 5.55
CA LYS A 286 -12.75 -1.27 4.10
C LYS A 286 -12.90 -2.63 3.40
N LEU A 287 -12.14 -3.64 3.84
CA LEU A 287 -12.29 -5.02 3.35
C LEU A 287 -13.64 -5.60 3.72
N SER A 288 -14.18 -5.28 4.90
CA SER A 288 -15.53 -5.64 5.32
C SER A 288 -16.59 -5.25 4.32
N GLU A 289 -16.55 -4.00 3.86
CA GLU A 289 -17.47 -3.45 2.86
C GLU A 289 -17.37 -4.21 1.53
N MET A 290 -16.15 -4.54 1.09
CA MET A 290 -15.92 -5.31 -0.13
C MET A 290 -16.45 -6.75 -0.05
N VAL A 291 -16.33 -7.40 1.12
CA VAL A 291 -16.73 -8.80 1.28
C VAL A 291 -18.17 -8.97 1.75
N PHE A 292 -18.84 -7.88 2.14
CA PHE A 292 -20.18 -7.89 2.73
C PHE A 292 -21.18 -8.71 1.89
N ASN A 293 -21.21 -8.49 0.58
CA ASN A 293 -22.11 -9.17 -0.37
C ASN A 293 -21.84 -10.69 -0.51
N PHE A 294 -20.70 -11.19 -0.02
CA PHE A 294 -20.34 -12.60 -0.08
C PHE A 294 -20.65 -13.34 1.23
N VAL A 295 -20.91 -12.62 2.32
CA VAL A 295 -21.16 -13.21 3.65
C VAL A 295 -22.67 -13.40 3.84
N PRO A 296 -23.16 -14.65 4.01
CA PRO A 296 -24.60 -14.93 3.99
C PRO A 296 -25.35 -14.46 5.24
N VAL A 297 -24.68 -14.38 6.38
CA VAL A 297 -25.28 -13.96 7.65
C VAL A 297 -24.28 -13.15 8.47
N VAL A 298 -24.67 -11.94 8.84
CA VAL A 298 -23.90 -11.08 9.74
C VAL A 298 -24.48 -11.21 11.13
N LYS A 299 -23.78 -11.90 12.03
CA LYS A 299 -24.24 -12.06 13.42
C LYS A 299 -23.85 -10.87 14.29
N ASN A 300 -22.58 -10.46 14.25
CA ASN A 300 -22.05 -9.31 14.99
C ASN A 300 -20.91 -8.65 14.19
N TYR A 301 -20.77 -7.33 14.33
CA TYR A 301 -19.61 -6.57 13.86
C TYR A 301 -18.66 -6.37 15.05
N ASP A 302 -17.48 -7.00 15.01
CA ASP A 302 -16.53 -6.94 16.12
C ASP A 302 -15.58 -5.73 16.03
N ILE A 303 -15.66 -4.97 14.93
CA ILE A 303 -14.92 -3.72 14.74
C ILE A 303 -15.88 -2.59 14.37
N LYS A 304 -15.49 -1.36 14.73
CA LYS A 304 -16.21 -0.14 14.34
C LYS A 304 -16.23 0.01 12.80
N PRO A 305 -17.30 0.60 12.24
CA PRO A 305 -17.40 0.91 10.82
C PRO A 305 -16.22 1.72 10.27
N PHE A 306 -16.03 1.67 8.95
CA PHE A 306 -14.94 2.36 8.27
C PHE A 306 -14.89 3.85 8.60
N ILE A 307 -16.04 4.54 8.55
CA ILE A 307 -16.13 5.98 8.77
C ILE A 307 -15.66 6.38 10.18
N LEU A 308 -16.09 5.65 11.22
CA LEU A 308 -15.68 5.93 12.61
C LEU A 308 -14.19 5.64 12.79
N THR A 309 -13.72 4.50 12.30
CA THR A 309 -12.29 4.14 12.39
C THR A 309 -11.41 5.14 11.62
N HIS A 310 -11.90 5.66 10.49
CA HIS A 310 -11.23 6.68 9.70
C HIS A 310 -11.11 8.00 10.48
N TYR A 311 -12.18 8.47 11.11
CA TYR A 311 -12.14 9.68 11.93
C TYR A 311 -11.20 9.52 13.14
N LEU A 312 -11.24 8.39 13.85
CA LEU A 312 -10.30 8.13 14.94
C LEU A 312 -8.84 8.20 14.47
N LEU A 313 -8.52 7.58 13.33
CA LEU A 313 -7.19 7.66 12.74
C LEU A 313 -6.83 9.11 12.38
N GLN A 314 -7.73 9.85 11.73
CA GLN A 314 -7.51 11.25 11.36
C GLN A 314 -7.28 12.14 12.58
N ILE A 315 -8.11 12.03 13.62
CA ILE A 315 -7.96 12.78 14.86
C ILE A 315 -6.57 12.52 15.47
N LYS A 316 -6.14 11.26 15.56
CA LYS A 316 -4.82 10.92 16.13
C LYS A 316 -3.66 11.49 15.30
N LEU A 317 -3.77 11.42 13.97
CA LEU A 317 -2.79 12.03 13.06
C LEU A 317 -2.75 13.55 13.19
N VAL A 318 -3.91 14.20 13.28
CA VAL A 318 -4.04 15.65 13.48
C VAL A 318 -3.44 16.06 14.80
N VAL A 319 -3.80 15.41 15.91
CA VAL A 319 -3.24 15.71 17.24
C VAL A 319 -1.71 15.56 17.23
N GLN A 320 -1.18 14.47 16.69
CA GLN A 320 0.27 14.26 16.60
C GLN A 320 0.95 15.37 15.79
N ARG A 321 0.33 15.77 14.68
CA ARG A 321 0.86 16.85 13.84
C ARG A 321 0.79 18.20 14.54
N LEU A 322 -0.32 18.55 15.17
CA LEU A 322 -0.49 19.80 15.91
C LEU A 322 0.50 19.89 17.06
N LYS A 323 0.68 18.83 17.87
CA LYS A 323 1.72 18.79 18.92
C LYS A 323 3.11 19.15 18.38
N ARG A 324 3.47 18.61 17.21
CA ARG A 324 4.74 18.89 16.55
C ARG A 324 4.84 20.32 16.02
N LEU A 325 3.78 20.86 15.39
CA LEU A 325 3.78 22.22 14.85
C LEU A 325 3.78 23.27 15.97
N LEU A 326 2.96 23.10 17.00
CA LEU A 326 2.84 24.01 18.14
C LEU A 326 4.13 24.07 18.99
N ALA A 327 5.00 23.07 18.88
CA ALA A 327 6.33 23.07 19.48
C ALA A 327 7.39 23.85 18.66
N GLN A 328 7.08 24.26 17.42
CA GLN A 328 8.00 25.03 16.58
C GLN A 328 7.99 26.51 16.99
N LYS A 329 9.17 27.15 16.93
CA LYS A 329 9.30 28.59 17.25
C LYS A 329 8.70 29.48 16.17
N ASP A 330 8.91 29.11 14.91
CA ASP A 330 8.49 29.88 13.74
C ASP A 330 7.64 28.99 12.85
N LEU A 331 6.42 29.46 12.54
CA LEU A 331 5.48 28.78 11.66
C LEU A 331 5.29 29.61 10.38
N SER A 332 5.34 28.94 9.24
CA SER A 332 4.96 29.57 7.96
C SER A 332 3.45 29.88 7.94
N VAL A 333 3.04 30.83 7.09
CA VAL A 333 1.62 31.16 6.87
C VAL A 333 0.81 29.92 6.49
N TYR A 334 1.38 29.03 5.68
CA TYR A 334 0.75 27.76 5.31
C TYR A 334 0.52 26.85 6.52
N GLN A 335 1.53 26.70 7.38
CA GLN A 335 1.39 25.90 8.61
C GLN A 335 0.38 26.52 9.58
N MET A 336 0.39 27.85 9.76
CA MET A 336 -0.60 28.51 10.63
C MET A 336 -2.03 28.29 10.14
N ARG A 337 -2.27 28.40 8.82
CA ARG A 337 -3.58 28.10 8.23
C ARG A 337 -3.96 26.63 8.36
N SER A 338 -2.99 25.72 8.22
CA SER A 338 -3.22 24.29 8.45
C SER A 338 -3.63 24.01 9.89
N ILE A 339 -3.00 24.67 10.87
CA ILE A 339 -3.37 24.53 12.29
C ILE A 339 -4.81 25.00 12.51
N ASP A 340 -5.19 26.15 11.93
CA ASP A 340 -6.56 26.69 12.05
C ASP A 340 -7.61 25.68 11.55
N VAL A 341 -7.44 25.18 10.31
CA VAL A 341 -8.32 24.18 9.69
C VAL A 341 -8.40 22.89 10.54
N GLN A 342 -7.26 22.44 11.04
CA GLN A 342 -7.19 21.21 11.85
C GLN A 342 -7.78 21.36 13.24
N ASN A 343 -7.60 22.51 13.88
CA ASN A 343 -8.23 22.84 15.14
C ASN A 343 -9.76 22.89 14.98
N PHE A 344 -10.24 23.48 13.89
CA PHE A 344 -11.66 23.46 13.55
C PHE A 344 -12.18 22.03 13.36
N PHE A 345 -11.47 21.19 12.60
CA PHE A 345 -11.83 19.78 12.44
C PHE A 345 -11.98 19.07 13.79
N LEU A 346 -11.07 19.30 14.75
CA LEU A 346 -11.19 18.71 16.09
C LEU A 346 -12.46 19.19 16.83
N LYS A 347 -12.80 20.48 16.75
CA LYS A 347 -14.05 21.02 17.31
C LYS A 347 -15.28 20.36 16.69
N GLU A 348 -15.27 20.19 15.37
CA GLU A 348 -16.34 19.54 14.61
C GLU A 348 -16.53 18.07 15.04
N MET A 349 -15.44 17.32 15.25
CA MET A 349 -15.51 15.92 15.68
C MET A 349 -16.13 15.77 17.08
N ILE A 350 -15.85 16.71 17.99
CA ILE A 350 -16.49 16.75 19.31
C ILE A 350 -17.97 17.08 19.16
N ALA A 351 -18.31 18.13 18.41
CA ALA A 351 -19.70 18.57 18.25
C ALA A 351 -20.59 17.54 17.53
N LYS A 352 -20.03 16.76 16.58
CA LYS A 352 -20.72 15.65 15.91
C LYS A 352 -20.84 14.38 16.78
N ASN A 353 -20.36 14.46 18.02
CA ASN A 353 -20.33 13.39 19.00
C ASN A 353 -19.62 12.11 18.48
N ILE A 354 -18.55 12.29 17.69
CA ILE A 354 -17.78 11.17 17.12
C ILE A 354 -17.07 10.38 18.22
N LEU A 355 -16.63 11.07 19.28
CA LEU A 355 -15.88 10.46 20.39
C LEU A 355 -16.77 9.48 21.18
N ALA A 356 -17.99 9.87 21.57
CA ALA A 356 -18.89 8.96 22.28
C ALA A 356 -19.36 7.81 21.38
N LYS A 357 -19.73 8.08 20.11
CA LYS A 357 -20.10 7.03 19.13
C LYS A 357 -19.00 5.99 18.94
N SER A 358 -17.75 6.42 19.04
CA SER A 358 -16.57 5.58 18.90
C SER A 358 -16.15 4.87 20.20
N ASN A 359 -16.78 5.21 21.33
CA ASN A 359 -16.44 4.70 22.67
C ASN A 359 -14.94 4.91 23.01
N VAL A 360 -14.40 6.08 22.69
CA VAL A 360 -13.04 6.46 23.10
C VAL A 360 -13.05 7.07 24.49
N GLY A 361 -11.95 6.85 25.22
CA GLY A 361 -11.84 7.18 26.63
C GLY A 361 -11.15 8.52 26.88
N LYS A 362 -10.73 8.67 28.13
CA LYS A 362 -10.09 9.89 28.63
C LYS A 362 -8.79 10.23 27.90
N THR A 363 -8.02 9.24 27.44
CA THR A 363 -6.70 9.49 26.83
C THR A 363 -6.84 10.28 25.54
N PHE A 364 -7.77 9.88 24.66
CA PHE A 364 -8.05 10.58 23.41
C PHE A 364 -8.55 12.01 23.65
N ILE A 365 -9.44 12.16 24.63
CA ILE A 365 -10.04 13.46 24.98
C ILE A 365 -8.98 14.41 25.53
N ASP A 366 -8.13 13.95 26.45
CA ASP A 366 -7.05 14.76 27.03
C ASP A 366 -6.02 15.16 25.96
N ASP A 367 -5.72 14.27 25.02
CA ASP A 367 -4.84 14.53 23.88
C ASP A 367 -5.38 15.64 22.97
N ILE A 368 -6.67 15.57 22.62
CA ILE A 368 -7.37 16.62 21.86
C ILE A 368 -7.38 17.93 22.63
N ARG A 369 -7.73 17.89 23.93
CA ARG A 369 -7.80 19.06 24.80
C ARG A 369 -6.47 19.81 24.82
N SER A 370 -5.38 19.08 25.01
CA SER A 370 -4.03 19.67 25.11
C SER A 370 -3.61 20.47 23.87
N VAL A 371 -3.98 20.02 22.66
CA VAL A 371 -3.64 20.75 21.43
C VAL A 371 -4.61 21.88 21.15
N MET A 372 -5.89 21.70 21.48
CA MET A 372 -6.92 22.72 21.27
C MET A 372 -6.75 23.92 22.20
N GLU A 373 -6.33 23.72 23.45
CA GLU A 373 -6.04 24.82 24.40
C GLU A 373 -5.05 25.81 23.80
N VAL A 374 -3.90 25.31 23.32
CA VAL A 374 -2.87 26.16 22.72
C VAL A 374 -3.32 26.73 21.37
N ALA A 375 -3.95 25.92 20.52
CA ALA A 375 -4.41 26.36 19.20
C ALA A 375 -5.48 27.45 19.28
N ASN A 376 -6.37 27.43 20.28
CA ASN A 376 -7.42 28.45 20.43
C ASN A 376 -6.87 29.82 20.85
N GLU A 377 -5.67 29.88 21.45
CA GLU A 377 -5.02 31.14 21.83
C GLU A 377 -4.24 31.79 20.68
N MET A 378 -4.02 31.06 19.58
CA MET A 378 -3.27 31.56 18.43
C MET A 378 -4.06 32.60 17.63
N ARG A 379 -3.34 33.59 17.10
CA ARG A 379 -3.87 34.50 16.08
C ARG A 379 -3.54 33.96 14.70
N TYR A 380 -4.56 33.58 13.95
CA TYR A 380 -4.41 33.04 12.61
C TYR A 380 -4.37 34.13 11.53
N PRO A 381 -3.68 33.89 10.40
CA PRO A 381 -3.80 34.71 9.21
C PRO A 381 -5.23 34.71 8.66
N ASP A 382 -5.51 35.61 7.71
CA ASP A 382 -6.81 35.64 7.04
C ASP A 382 -7.18 34.27 6.44
N THR A 383 -8.45 33.90 6.66
CA THR A 383 -9.07 32.67 6.19
C THR A 383 -8.95 32.57 4.68
N MET A 384 -8.56 31.40 4.18
CA MET A 384 -8.48 31.20 2.74
C MET A 384 -9.88 31.24 2.11
N GLN A 385 -9.96 31.87 0.95
CA GLN A 385 -11.12 31.74 0.08
C GLN A 385 -10.95 30.51 -0.78
N CYS A 386 -12.04 29.81 -1.00
CA CYS A 386 -12.06 28.75 -1.97
C CYS A 386 -12.02 29.35 -3.39
N ILE A 387 -11.23 28.74 -4.27
CA ILE A 387 -11.09 29.19 -5.65
C ILE A 387 -12.36 28.94 -6.49
N TRP A 388 -13.19 27.97 -6.11
CA TRP A 388 -14.39 27.63 -6.88
C TRP A 388 -15.61 28.45 -6.46
N CYS A 389 -15.93 28.48 -5.17
CA CYS A 389 -17.08 29.21 -4.63
C CYS A 389 -16.74 30.68 -4.32
N GLY A 390 -15.47 31.06 -4.18
CA GLY A 390 -15.05 32.41 -3.73
C GLY A 390 -15.28 32.67 -2.23
N GLU A 391 -16.07 31.81 -1.58
CA GLU A 391 -16.42 31.86 -0.17
C GLU A 391 -15.25 31.50 0.74
N LYS A 392 -15.30 31.97 1.99
CA LYS A 392 -14.30 31.63 3.01
C LYS A 392 -14.42 30.16 3.37
N ILE A 393 -13.29 29.46 3.38
CA ILE A 393 -13.22 28.08 3.86
C ILE A 393 -13.31 28.11 5.38
N LEU A 394 -14.44 27.65 5.92
CA LEU A 394 -14.64 27.47 7.35
C LEU A 394 -14.32 26.01 7.69
N GLY A 395 -13.17 25.78 8.32
CA GLY A 395 -12.75 24.42 8.69
C GLY A 395 -12.42 23.52 7.49
N PRO A 396 -12.82 22.23 7.52
CA PRO A 396 -12.44 21.27 6.48
C PRO A 396 -13.29 21.32 5.19
N THR A 397 -14.35 22.14 5.13
CA THR A 397 -15.34 22.14 4.01
C THR A 397 -15.58 23.58 3.47
N CYS A 398 -15.89 23.77 2.16
CA CYS A 398 -16.47 25.05 1.69
C CYS A 398 -17.96 25.12 2.10
N LEU A 399 -18.50 26.34 2.22
CA LEU A 399 -19.94 26.60 2.22
C LEU A 399 -20.27 27.47 0.98
N PRO A 400 -21.06 26.97 0.00
CA PRO A 400 -21.69 25.65 -0.06
C PRO A 400 -20.67 24.50 -0.19
N PRO A 401 -20.99 23.29 0.33
CA PRO A 401 -20.11 22.15 0.21
C PRO A 401 -19.94 21.76 -1.26
N HIS A 402 -18.69 21.63 -1.68
CA HIS A 402 -18.33 21.09 -2.99
C HIS A 402 -17.18 20.11 -2.81
N ALA A 403 -17.04 19.16 -3.73
CA ALA A 403 -16.00 18.14 -3.70
C ALA A 403 -14.61 18.76 -3.89
N ASP A 404 -13.96 19.23 -2.81
CA ASP A 404 -12.61 19.77 -2.86
C ASP A 404 -11.53 18.74 -2.53
N ALA A 405 -10.44 18.82 -3.29
CA ALA A 405 -9.27 18.02 -3.03
C ALA A 405 -8.60 18.55 -1.76
N ARG A 406 -8.60 17.77 -0.67
CA ARG A 406 -7.90 18.13 0.57
C ARG A 406 -6.61 17.33 0.76
N CYS A 407 -5.61 17.98 1.29
CA CYS A 407 -4.37 17.34 1.71
C CYS A 407 -4.62 16.42 2.91
N CYS A 408 -4.23 15.15 2.81
CA CYS A 408 -4.39 14.17 3.88
C CYS A 408 -3.52 14.43 5.11
N PHE A 409 -2.56 15.34 5.04
CA PHE A 409 -1.71 15.74 6.17
C PHE A 409 -2.17 17.02 6.84
N SER A 410 -2.48 18.06 6.05
CA SER A 410 -2.77 19.41 6.54
C SER A 410 -4.24 19.79 6.51
N MET A 411 -5.09 18.99 5.86
CA MET A 411 -6.50 19.30 5.54
C MET A 411 -6.68 20.57 4.71
N MET A 412 -5.58 21.15 4.25
CA MET A 412 -5.57 22.32 3.39
C MET A 412 -6.12 21.94 2.02
N PRO A 413 -6.89 22.84 1.38
CA PRO A 413 -7.33 22.67 0.01
C PRO A 413 -6.12 22.57 -0.92
N ILE A 414 -6.22 21.66 -1.88
CA ILE A 414 -5.28 21.48 -2.98
C ILE A 414 -5.90 22.14 -4.19
N LEU A 415 -5.47 23.38 -4.40
CA LEU A 415 -6.04 24.32 -5.36
C LEU A 415 -5.40 24.21 -6.76
N VAL A 416 -4.23 23.58 -6.84
CA VAL A 416 -3.47 23.30 -8.06
C VAL A 416 -3.35 21.78 -8.18
N VAL A 417 -3.24 21.24 -9.41
CA VAL A 417 -3.15 19.79 -9.67
C VAL A 417 -2.29 19.09 -8.61
N PRO A 418 -2.85 18.13 -7.86
CA PRO A 418 -2.20 17.54 -6.69
C PRO A 418 -0.83 17.00 -7.07
N SER A 419 0.21 17.38 -6.34
CA SER A 419 1.54 16.87 -6.65
C SER A 419 1.67 15.39 -6.30
N PHE A 420 0.96 14.89 -5.30
CA PHE A 420 1.04 13.49 -4.87
C PHE A 420 -0.33 12.86 -4.65
N LYS A 421 -0.51 11.61 -5.11
CA LYS A 421 -1.71 10.80 -4.91
C LYS A 421 -1.32 9.39 -4.47
N CYS A 422 -1.97 8.88 -3.44
CA CYS A 422 -1.79 7.49 -3.02
C CYS A 422 -2.43 6.55 -4.05
N PRO A 423 -1.70 5.55 -4.59
CA PRO A 423 -2.28 4.61 -5.57
C PRO A 423 -3.36 3.69 -4.97
N TYR A 424 -3.41 3.56 -3.65
CA TYR A 424 -4.32 2.61 -2.97
C TYR A 424 -5.59 3.26 -2.42
N CYS A 425 -5.47 4.42 -1.78
CA CYS A 425 -6.62 5.10 -1.18
C CYS A 425 -6.97 6.43 -1.84
N SER A 426 -6.27 6.80 -2.93
CA SER A 426 -6.48 8.04 -3.69
C SER A 426 -6.33 9.34 -2.88
N SER A 427 -5.87 9.26 -1.62
CA SER A 427 -5.61 10.44 -0.79
C SER A 427 -4.52 11.30 -1.43
N LEU A 428 -4.66 12.62 -1.26
CA LEU A 428 -3.82 13.61 -1.91
C LEU A 428 -2.90 14.28 -0.90
N ALA A 429 -1.72 14.71 -1.32
CA ALA A 429 -0.82 15.50 -0.48
C ALA A 429 -0.35 16.76 -1.19
N HIS A 430 -0.30 17.84 -0.42
CA HIS A 430 0.15 19.14 -0.88
C HIS A 430 1.68 19.17 -0.98
N PRO A 431 2.29 19.76 -2.02
CA PRO A 431 3.74 19.77 -2.19
C PRO A 431 4.51 20.46 -1.05
N GLN A 432 3.87 21.40 -0.35
CA GLN A 432 4.49 22.09 0.79
C GLN A 432 4.55 21.25 2.08
N GLU A 433 3.91 20.07 2.12
CA GLU A 433 3.83 19.25 3.33
C GLU A 433 5.03 18.33 3.57
N THR A 434 5.71 17.89 2.51
CA THR A 434 6.65 16.76 2.62
C THR A 434 7.80 16.84 1.64
N GLN A 435 8.99 16.47 2.10
CA GLN A 435 10.11 16.13 1.23
C GLN A 435 9.88 14.73 0.65
N GLU A 436 10.24 14.52 -0.61
CA GLU A 436 10.12 13.21 -1.28
C GLU A 436 11.09 12.19 -0.65
N PRO A 437 10.70 10.92 -0.45
CA PRO A 437 9.41 10.30 -0.77
C PRO A 437 8.31 10.56 0.28
N VAL A 438 7.06 10.63 -0.18
CA VAL A 438 5.88 10.96 0.64
C VAL A 438 5.08 9.71 0.97
N PRO A 439 5.12 9.16 2.20
CA PRO A 439 4.31 7.99 2.56
C PRO A 439 2.88 8.40 2.90
N CYS A 440 1.88 7.71 2.36
CA CYS A 440 0.48 7.97 2.67
C CYS A 440 0.19 7.71 4.17
N PRO A 441 -0.44 8.64 4.90
CA PRO A 441 -0.67 8.51 6.34
C PRO A 441 -1.72 7.44 6.70
N TYR A 442 -2.43 6.87 5.73
CA TYR A 442 -3.46 5.84 5.94
C TYR A 442 -3.04 4.44 5.48
N CYS A 443 -2.07 4.36 4.56
CA CYS A 443 -1.72 3.15 3.83
C CYS A 443 -0.23 2.79 3.95
N ASP A 444 0.61 3.73 4.38
CA ASP A 444 2.09 3.62 4.45
C ASP A 444 2.79 3.36 3.11
N VAL A 445 2.05 3.37 2.01
CA VAL A 445 2.59 3.29 0.65
C VAL A 445 3.09 4.67 0.22
N SER A 446 4.24 4.69 -0.44
CA SER A 446 4.72 5.86 -1.17
C SER A 446 3.65 6.39 -2.13
N MET A 447 3.39 7.69 -2.06
CA MET A 447 2.44 8.38 -2.92
C MET A 447 3.10 8.69 -4.27
N ASP A 448 2.36 8.49 -5.35
CA ASP A 448 2.84 8.76 -6.70
C ASP A 448 2.78 10.24 -6.96
N ARG A 449 3.85 10.78 -7.53
CA ARG A 449 3.85 12.15 -8.02
C ARG A 449 2.96 12.22 -9.26
N ILE A 450 1.94 13.06 -9.27
CA ILE A 450 1.15 13.29 -10.48
C ILE A 450 1.95 14.26 -11.36
N PRO A 451 2.42 13.83 -12.54
CA PRO A 451 3.10 14.72 -13.45
C PRO A 451 2.08 15.72 -13.99
N VAL A 452 2.34 17.01 -13.75
CA VAL A 452 1.62 18.08 -14.43
C VAL A 452 2.36 18.34 -15.73
N ASP A 453 1.75 17.97 -16.86
CA ASP A 453 2.24 18.39 -18.17
C ASP A 453 1.90 19.86 -18.35
N THR A 454 2.75 20.72 -17.79
CA THR A 454 2.60 22.16 -17.87
C THR A 454 2.54 22.62 -19.32
N GLU A 455 3.24 21.97 -20.26
CA GLU A 455 3.22 22.37 -21.67
C GLU A 455 1.86 22.08 -22.33
N LYS A 456 1.22 20.95 -21.99
CA LYS A 456 -0.14 20.62 -22.46
C LYS A 456 -1.17 21.61 -21.94
N TYR A 457 -1.15 21.92 -20.65
CA TYR A 457 -2.05 22.94 -20.09
C TYR A 457 -1.75 24.33 -20.69
N GLU A 458 -0.53 24.58 -21.18
CA GLU A 458 -0.12 25.90 -21.74
C GLU A 458 -0.73 26.07 -23.10
N ASN A 459 -0.65 24.99 -23.86
CA ASN A 459 -1.22 24.94 -25.19
C ASN A 459 -2.76 24.91 -25.13
N GLU A 460 -3.38 24.27 -24.14
CA GLU A 460 -4.83 24.32 -23.94
C GLU A 460 -5.32 25.70 -23.48
N ALA A 461 -4.66 26.35 -22.52
CA ALA A 461 -5.00 27.71 -22.09
C ALA A 461 -4.82 28.73 -23.22
N LYS A 462 -3.73 28.62 -24.01
CA LYS A 462 -3.50 29.45 -25.21
C LYS A 462 -4.58 29.23 -26.27
N LYS A 463 -5.04 27.98 -26.48
CA LYS A 463 -6.16 27.66 -27.39
C LYS A 463 -7.49 28.25 -26.93
N LEU A 464 -7.68 28.38 -25.61
CA LEU A 464 -8.89 28.93 -25.00
C LEU A 464 -8.82 30.45 -24.76
N HIS A 465 -7.74 31.13 -25.19
CA HIS A 465 -7.47 32.56 -24.93
C HIS A 465 -7.52 32.94 -23.43
N LEU A 466 -7.22 32.00 -22.55
CA LEU A 466 -7.12 32.25 -21.12
C LEU A 466 -5.70 32.74 -20.82
N HIS A 467 -5.59 33.83 -20.05
CA HIS A 467 -4.30 34.22 -19.48
C HIS A 467 -3.92 33.17 -18.44
N TRP A 468 -2.90 32.36 -18.73
CA TRP A 468 -2.40 31.41 -17.76
C TRP A 468 -1.35 32.04 -16.85
N ASP A 469 -1.63 32.04 -15.56
CA ASP A 469 -0.84 32.54 -14.44
C ASP A 469 0.05 31.46 -13.78
N GLY A 470 0.11 30.25 -14.32
CA GLY A 470 0.79 29.09 -13.73
C GLY A 470 -0.11 28.21 -12.87
N GLU A 471 -1.36 28.60 -12.58
CA GLU A 471 -2.33 27.76 -11.87
C GLU A 471 -3.11 26.88 -12.83
N VAL A 472 -2.94 25.56 -12.74
CA VAL A 472 -3.79 24.62 -13.47
C VAL A 472 -5.08 24.43 -12.66
N LYS A 473 -6.13 25.19 -13.01
CA LYS A 473 -7.49 24.95 -12.53
C LYS A 473 -8.05 23.77 -13.31
N SER A 474 -8.41 22.68 -12.63
CA SER A 474 -9.08 21.56 -13.30
C SER A 474 -10.42 22.05 -13.85
N PRO A 475 -10.72 21.89 -15.15
CA PRO A 475 -12.08 22.10 -15.63
C PRO A 475 -12.95 21.05 -14.95
N CYS A 476 -13.87 21.51 -14.11
CA CYS A 476 -14.97 20.67 -13.63
C CYS A 476 -15.78 20.30 -14.88
N TYR A 477 -15.66 19.04 -15.32
CA TYR A 477 -16.75 18.45 -16.08
C TYR A 477 -17.90 18.34 -15.09
N SER A 478 -19.03 18.93 -15.42
CA SER A 478 -20.32 18.86 -14.70
C SER A 478 -20.88 17.44 -14.52
N ASP A 479 -20.02 16.43 -14.56
CA ASP A 479 -20.30 15.00 -14.49
C ASP A 479 -20.11 14.45 -13.07
N CYS A 480 -19.68 15.26 -12.10
CA CYS A 480 -19.50 14.84 -10.71
C CYS A 480 -20.83 14.69 -9.91
N LEU A 481 -21.99 14.97 -10.50
CA LEU A 481 -23.32 14.83 -9.88
C LEU A 481 -24.40 14.26 -10.83
N ARG A 482 -24.03 13.52 -11.87
CA ARG A 482 -25.00 12.84 -12.75
C ARG A 482 -24.90 11.32 -12.64
N GLU A 483 -25.00 10.79 -11.43
CA GLU A 483 -25.63 9.50 -11.27
C GLU A 483 -27.05 9.81 -10.77
N GLU A 484 -28.03 9.75 -11.69
CA GLU A 484 -29.44 9.68 -11.32
C GLU A 484 -29.66 8.37 -10.55
N ILE A 485 -29.39 8.37 -9.26
CA ILE A 485 -29.91 7.34 -8.37
C ILE A 485 -31.40 7.65 -8.26
N SER A 486 -32.23 6.84 -8.93
CA SER A 486 -33.67 6.88 -8.73
C SER A 486 -33.94 6.63 -7.24
N CYS A 487 -34.59 7.57 -6.56
CA CYS A 487 -35.02 7.38 -5.17
C CYS A 487 -35.99 6.19 -5.01
N GLU A 488 -36.50 5.64 -6.11
CA GLU A 488 -37.34 4.44 -6.14
C GLU A 488 -36.52 3.14 -5.98
N ASP A 489 -35.18 3.18 -6.09
CA ASP A 489 -34.29 2.02 -5.92
C ASP A 489 -33.76 1.83 -4.48
N ILE A 490 -34.16 2.69 -3.54
CA ILE A 490 -33.85 2.55 -2.11
C ILE A 490 -35.08 1.97 -1.41
N GLU A 491 -35.14 0.64 -1.28
CA GLU A 491 -36.14 -0.01 -0.43
C GLU A 491 -36.03 0.54 1.00
N GLU A 492 -37.13 1.15 1.48
CA GLU A 492 -37.32 1.71 2.81
C GLU A 492 -37.00 0.69 3.91
N ASN A 493 -35.74 0.64 4.34
CA ASN A 493 -35.38 -0.01 5.60
C ASN A 493 -35.63 0.96 6.75
N SER A 494 -36.67 0.66 7.53
CA SER A 494 -37.14 1.36 8.74
C SER A 494 -36.16 1.30 9.92
N ARG A 495 -34.95 1.83 9.74
CA ARG A 495 -34.02 2.16 10.82
C ARG A 495 -33.54 3.57 10.60
N GLU A 496 -33.53 4.38 11.65
CA GLU A 496 -33.01 5.74 11.65
C GLU A 496 -31.57 5.75 11.11
N TYR A 497 -31.44 6.04 9.81
CA TYR A 497 -30.20 6.48 9.23
C TYR A 497 -30.12 7.99 9.47
N VAL A 498 -28.96 8.46 9.93
CA VAL A 498 -28.58 9.85 9.66
C VAL A 498 -28.33 9.90 8.15
N VAL A 499 -29.38 10.20 7.40
CA VAL A 499 -29.28 10.61 6.01
C VAL A 499 -28.66 11.99 6.04
N CYS A 500 -27.39 12.11 5.64
CA CYS A 500 -26.89 13.39 5.16
C CYS A 500 -27.47 13.53 3.76
N SER A 501 -28.63 14.19 3.64
CA SER A 501 -29.17 14.57 2.33
C SER A 501 -28.30 15.70 1.78
N ASP A 502 -27.76 15.51 0.59
CA ASP A 502 -27.25 16.61 -0.25
C ASP A 502 -28.45 17.31 -0.92
N SER A 503 -29.46 17.70 -0.12
CA SER A 503 -30.52 18.59 -0.58
C SER A 503 -29.97 20.01 -0.65
N GLU A 504 -30.03 20.61 -1.83
CA GLU A 504 -29.70 22.03 -2.08
C GLU A 504 -30.74 22.98 -1.45
N ASP A 505 -31.17 22.72 -0.21
CA ASP A 505 -32.04 23.63 0.52
C ASP A 505 -31.19 24.74 1.13
N ASP A 506 -31.43 25.99 0.73
CA ASP A 506 -30.80 27.20 1.27
C ASP A 506 -30.89 27.28 2.82
N GLU A 507 -31.89 26.61 3.40
CA GLU A 507 -32.05 26.47 4.84
C GLU A 507 -30.92 25.65 5.50
N GLU A 508 -30.44 24.58 4.85
CA GLU A 508 -29.41 23.69 5.37
C GLU A 508 -28.02 24.36 5.32
N CYS A 509 -27.73 25.10 4.24
CA CYS A 509 -26.54 25.96 4.14
C CYS A 509 -26.54 27.07 5.21
N THR A 510 -27.69 27.67 5.51
CA THR A 510 -27.81 28.70 6.54
C THR A 510 -27.64 28.12 7.95
N LYS A 511 -28.19 26.93 8.21
CA LYS A 511 -28.00 26.18 9.46
C LYS A 511 -26.52 25.77 9.66
N LEU A 512 -25.86 25.26 8.61
CA LEU A 512 -24.42 24.99 8.65
C LEU A 512 -23.63 26.26 8.91
N ARG A 513 -23.85 27.34 8.16
CA ARG A 513 -23.11 28.60 8.36
C ARG A 513 -23.23 29.13 9.79
N THR A 514 -24.45 29.11 10.35
CA THR A 514 -24.71 29.52 11.73
C THR A 514 -23.98 28.62 12.74
N LEU A 515 -23.94 27.30 12.50
CA LEU A 515 -23.21 26.32 13.30
C LEU A 515 -21.69 26.57 13.25
N TYR A 516 -21.13 26.86 12.07
CA TYR A 516 -19.71 27.13 11.88
C TYR A 516 -19.28 28.47 12.47
N GLU A 517 -20.11 29.52 12.35
CA GLU A 517 -19.91 30.80 13.04
C GLU A 517 -19.95 30.62 14.56
N ARG A 518 -20.86 29.78 15.07
CA ARG A 518 -20.93 29.44 16.50
C ARG A 518 -19.67 28.68 16.97
N PHE A 519 -19.14 27.74 16.18
CA PHE A 519 -17.88 27.04 16.50
C PHE A 519 -16.64 27.94 16.51
N GLY A 520 -16.64 28.99 15.68
CA GLY A 520 -15.59 30.00 15.69
C GLY A 520 -15.44 30.74 17.04
N HIS A 521 -16.53 30.82 17.81
CA HIS A 521 -16.58 31.59 19.06
C HIS A 521 -16.65 30.75 20.35
N LEU A 522 -16.87 29.43 20.23
CA LEU A 522 -16.99 28.55 21.40
C LEU A 522 -15.65 28.36 22.12
N ASN A 523 -15.68 28.54 23.45
CA ASN A 523 -14.56 28.16 24.32
C ASN A 523 -14.61 26.66 24.65
N LEU A 524 -13.48 26.10 25.09
CA LEU A 524 -13.31 24.68 25.30
C LEU A 524 -14.26 24.09 26.37
N GLU A 525 -14.62 24.89 27.39
CA GLU A 525 -15.55 24.49 28.45
C GLU A 525 -17.00 24.39 27.96
N GLU A 526 -17.40 25.24 27.02
CA GLU A 526 -18.73 25.19 26.39
C GLU A 526 -18.86 23.97 25.46
N ILE A 527 -17.80 23.62 24.73
CA ILE A 527 -17.76 22.45 23.84
C ILE A 527 -17.84 21.14 24.65
N LEU A 528 -17.12 21.05 25.77
CA LEU A 528 -17.14 19.87 26.63
C LEU A 528 -18.44 19.72 27.43
N LYS A 529 -19.18 20.80 27.69
CA LYS A 529 -20.53 20.73 28.28
C LYS A 529 -21.56 20.14 27.32
N MET A 530 -21.39 20.33 26.00
CA MET A 530 -22.25 19.70 24.98
C MET A 530 -22.05 18.18 24.90
N ASP A 531 -20.88 17.66 25.28
CA ASP A 531 -20.55 16.23 25.31
C ASP A 531 -21.17 15.50 26.53
N MET A 532 -21.71 16.25 27.50
CA MET A 532 -22.14 15.76 28.82
C MET A 532 -23.66 15.87 29.07
N SER A 533 -24.45 16.42 28.13
CA SER A 533 -25.91 16.55 28.28
C SER A 533 -26.63 15.65 27.27
N GLU A 534 -27.07 14.46 27.70
CA GLU A 534 -27.95 13.58 26.91
C GLU A 534 -29.38 14.16 26.72
N ASP A 535 -29.72 15.29 27.34
CA ASP A 535 -31.10 15.75 27.50
C ASP A 535 -31.58 16.88 26.55
N SER A 536 -30.81 17.30 25.55
CA SER A 536 -31.19 18.49 24.73
C SER A 536 -31.63 18.20 23.30
N ILE A 537 -32.10 16.98 22.98
CA ILE A 537 -32.84 16.75 21.73
C ILE A 537 -34.33 16.74 22.09
N GLU A 538 -35.01 17.86 21.82
CA GLU A 538 -36.47 17.93 21.87
C GLU A 538 -37.03 16.89 20.89
N ARG A 539 -37.73 15.88 21.43
CA ARG A 539 -38.53 14.95 20.63
C ARG A 539 -39.80 15.68 20.20
N GLU A 540 -39.95 15.93 18.90
CA GLU A 540 -41.25 16.23 18.33
C GLU A 540 -42.11 14.96 18.40
N ASP A 541 -42.95 14.88 19.42
CA ASP A 541 -44.03 13.90 19.50
C ASP A 541 -45.12 14.27 18.46
N GLY A 542 -45.26 13.44 17.43
CA GLY A 542 -46.33 13.48 16.43
C GLY A 542 -46.94 12.11 16.18
N GLU A 543 -48.23 11.98 16.48
CA GLU A 543 -49.06 10.77 16.52
C GLU A 543 -49.06 9.89 15.26
N ALA A 544 -49.05 8.56 15.43
CA ALA A 544 -50.23 7.71 15.17
C ALA A 544 -49.93 6.20 15.34
N SER A 545 -50.40 5.65 16.46
CA SER A 545 -50.59 4.22 16.66
C SER A 545 -51.71 3.68 15.74
N LYS A 546 -51.39 2.75 14.83
CA LYS A 546 -52.33 1.73 14.36
C LYS A 546 -51.67 0.35 14.35
N ARG A 547 -52.00 -0.43 15.38
CA ARG A 547 -51.90 -1.89 15.39
C ARG A 547 -52.72 -2.45 14.22
N MET A 548 -52.10 -3.24 13.35
CA MET A 548 -52.83 -4.18 12.49
C MET A 548 -52.43 -5.61 12.88
N LYS A 549 -53.45 -6.37 13.30
CA LYS A 549 -53.42 -7.81 13.54
C LYS A 549 -53.21 -8.50 12.19
N LEU A 550 -52.32 -9.50 12.14
CA LEU A 550 -52.35 -10.50 11.08
C LEU A 550 -53.19 -11.67 11.57
N GLU A 551 -54.35 -11.83 10.94
CA GLU A 551 -55.18 -13.02 11.01
C GLU A 551 -54.49 -14.14 10.23
N ASN A 552 -54.48 -15.34 10.83
CA ASN A 552 -54.20 -16.59 10.13
C ASN A 552 -55.38 -16.87 9.20
N ASP A 553 -55.10 -17.10 7.92
CA ASP A 553 -55.98 -17.91 7.09
C ASP A 553 -55.15 -19.03 6.46
N ASP A 554 -55.44 -20.24 6.95
CA ASP A 554 -55.26 -21.48 6.23
C ASP A 554 -56.08 -21.42 4.93
N THR A 555 -55.50 -21.83 3.81
CA THR A 555 -56.26 -22.49 2.76
C THR A 555 -55.35 -23.38 1.93
N ASP A 556 -55.61 -24.68 2.06
CA ASP A 556 -55.22 -25.76 1.17
C ASP A 556 -55.77 -25.58 -0.26
N ILE A 557 -55.29 -26.47 -1.15
CA ILE A 557 -55.77 -26.88 -2.49
C ILE A 557 -54.92 -26.26 -3.62
N GLU A 558 -54.19 -26.98 -4.49
CA GLU A 558 -54.21 -28.40 -4.92
C GLU A 558 -52.79 -28.88 -5.29
#